data_AF-A0A5K1GZZ6-F1
#
_entry.id   AF-A0A5K1GZZ6-F1
#
_cell.length_a   1.000
_cell.length_b   1.000
_cell.length_c   1.000
_cell.angle_alpha   90.00
_cell.angle_beta   90.00
_cell.angle_gamma   90.00
#
_symmetry.space_group_name_H-M   'P 1'
#
loop_
_entity.id
_entity.type
_entity.pdbx_description
1 polymer ?
#
loop_
_entity_poly.entity_id
_entity_poly.type
_entity_poly.pdbx_seq_one_letter_code
_entity_poly.pdbx_strand_id
1 'polypeptide(L)' 'VRTEDELTDAIATALQKNDSLCFIEVIVHRDDTSKELLEWGSRVAAANSRPPNPQ' A
#
# COMPACT_ATOMS: atom_id res chain seq x y z
N VAL A 1 -4.23 -14.28 -0.53
CA VAL A 1 -5.51 -13.65 -0.92
C VAL A 1 -5.34 -12.97 -2.27
N ARG A 2 -6.13 -13.40 -3.27
CA ARG A 2 -6.07 -12.94 -4.67
C ARG A 2 -7.36 -12.31 -5.17
N THR A 3 -8.46 -12.49 -4.45
CA THR A 3 -9.78 -11.95 -4.78
C THR A 3 -10.37 -11.22 -3.57
N GLU A 4 -11.40 -10.42 -3.83
CA GLU A 4 -12.15 -9.73 -2.78
C GLU A 4 -12.83 -10.71 -1.81
N ASP A 5 -13.43 -11.78 -2.35
CA ASP A 5 -14.09 -12.81 -1.53
C ASP A 5 -13.09 -13.51 -0.60
N GLU A 6 -11.92 -13.90 -1.10
CA GLU A 6 -10.86 -14.49 -0.29
C GLU A 6 -10.38 -13.53 0.82
N LEU A 7 -10.37 -12.21 0.56
CA LEU A 7 -9.99 -11.22 1.56
C LEU A 7 -11.03 -11.12 2.66
N THR A 8 -12.30 -11.09 2.27
CA THR A 8 -13.43 -11.04 3.20
C THR A 8 -13.43 -12.25 4.14
N ASP A 9 -13.24 -13.45 3.58
CA ASP A 9 -13.16 -14.70 4.35
C ASP A 9 -11.94 -14.74 5.28
N ALA A 10 -10.78 -14.26 4.81
CA ALA A 10 -9.56 -14.21 5.61
C ALA A 10 -9.70 -13.24 6.79
N ILE A 11 -10.33 -12.08 6.59
CA ILE A 11 -10.62 -11.11 7.65
C ILE A 11 -11.60 -11.72 8.67
N ALA A 12 -12.69 -12.33 8.19
CA ALA A 12 -13.66 -12.99 9.07
C ALA A 12 -12.99 -14.07 9.94
N THR A 13 -12.09 -14.87 9.34
CA THR A 13 -11.31 -15.88 10.07
C THR A 13 -10.36 -15.26 11.09
N ALA A 14 -9.65 -14.18 10.74
CA ALA A 14 -8.72 -13.51 11.64
C ALA A 14 -9.44 -12.93 12.88
N LEU A 15 -10.64 -12.37 12.70
CA LEU A 15 -11.46 -11.83 13.78
C LEU A 15 -11.95 -12.91 14.78
N GLN A 16 -11.95 -14.19 14.41
CA GLN A 16 -12.28 -15.28 15.33
C GLN A 16 -11.08 -15.77 16.16
N LYS A 17 -9.85 -15.34 15.82
CA LYS A 17 -8.61 -15.80 16.46
C LYS A 17 -8.00 -14.73 17.38
N ASN A 18 -8.72 -14.39 18.44
CA ASN A 18 -8.39 -13.28 19.35
C ASN A 18 -7.02 -13.39 20.06
N ASP A 19 -6.49 -14.61 20.23
CA ASP A 19 -5.21 -14.86 20.91
C ASP A 19 -4.07 -15.18 19.92
N SER A 20 -4.19 -14.79 18.66
CA SER A 20 -3.20 -15.09 17.63
C SER A 20 -2.96 -13.91 16.70
N LEU A 21 -1.70 -13.74 16.29
CA LEU A 21 -1.37 -12.88 15.16
C LEU A 21 -1.78 -13.58 13.87
N CYS A 22 -2.63 -12.93 13.08
CA CYS A 22 -3.09 -13.44 11.79
C CYS A 22 -2.46 -12.61 10.67
N PHE A 23 -1.59 -13.22 9.88
CA PHE A 23 -1.01 -12.58 8.71
C PHE A 23 -1.86 -12.86 7.47
N ILE A 24 -2.31 -11.80 6.78
CA ILE A 24 -3.07 -11.89 5.55
C ILE A 24 -2.21 -11.35 4.40
N GLU A 25 -1.67 -12.27 3.58
CA GLU A 25 -0.91 -11.90 2.39
C GLU A 25 -1.87 -11.56 1.24
N VAL A 26 -1.96 -10.27 0.92
CA VAL A 26 -2.79 -9.74 -0.17
C VAL A 26 -1.93 -9.52 -1.40
N ILE A 27 -2.32 -10.13 -2.52
CA ILE A 27 -1.59 -10.04 -3.78
C ILE A 27 -2.27 -9.02 -4.69
N VAL A 28 -1.56 -7.94 -5.01
CA VAL A 28 -2.02 -6.87 -5.91
C VAL A 28 -0.99 -6.63 -7.02
N HIS A 29 -1.39 -5.90 -8.07
CA HIS A 29 -0.47 -5.49 -9.13
C HIS A 29 0.51 -4.43 -8.62
N ARG A 30 1.74 -4.40 -9.16
CA ARG A 30 2.81 -3.49 -8.72
C ARG A 30 2.42 -2.00 -8.75
N ASP A 31 1.63 -1.61 -9.75
CA ASP A 31 1.21 -0.23 -9.97
C ASP A 31 -0.19 0.07 -9.41
N ASP A 32 -0.83 -0.89 -8.71
CA ASP A 32 -2.12 -0.68 -8.05
C ASP A 32 -1.90 0.07 -6.73
N THR A 33 -1.93 1.41 -6.83
CA THR A 33 -1.69 2.33 -5.72
C THR A 33 -2.63 3.51 -5.77
N SER A 34 -2.74 4.25 -4.67
CA SER A 34 -3.54 5.47 -4.59
C SER A 34 -3.05 6.56 -5.56
N LYS A 35 -3.98 7.39 -6.04
CA LYS A 35 -3.66 8.53 -6.92
C LYS A 35 -2.82 9.57 -6.19
N GLU A 36 -3.06 9.71 -4.90
CA GLU A 36 -2.37 10.59 -3.98
C GLU A 36 -0.88 10.24 -3.89
N LEU A 37 -0.54 8.94 -3.89
CA LEU A 37 0.87 8.52 -3.90
C LEU A 37 1.58 8.98 -5.17
N LEU A 38 0.92 8.87 -6.33
CA LEU A 38 1.51 9.26 -7.61
C LEU A 38 1.76 10.77 -7.67
N GLU A 39 0.78 11.57 -7.27
CA GLU A 39 0.90 13.03 -7.27
C GLU A 39 1.96 13.49 -6.27
N TRP A 40 1.90 12.98 -5.04
CA TRP A 40 2.84 13.34 -3.99
C TRP A 40 4.27 12.89 -4.36
N GLY A 41 4.43 11.65 -4.83
CA GLY A 41 5.72 11.11 -5.23
C GLY A 41 6.38 11.94 -6.34
N SER A 42 5.61 12.40 -7.32
CA SER A 42 6.10 13.30 -8.36
C SER A 42 6.61 14.64 -7.80
N ARG A 43 5.85 15.25 -6.88
CA ARG A 43 6.24 16.51 -6.23
C ARG A 43 7.50 16.35 -5.37
N VAL A 44 7.60 15.25 -4.62
CA VAL A 44 8.78 14.93 -3.81
C VAL A 44 10.00 14.72 -4.70
N ALA A 45 9.86 13.97 -5.80
CA ALA A 45 10.94 13.76 -6.75
C ALA A 45 11.44 15.08 -7.34
N ALA A 46 10.54 15.98 -7.76
CA ALA A 46 10.89 17.30 -8.28
C ALA A 46 11.63 18.16 -7.23
N ALA A 47 11.16 18.16 -5.98
CA ALA A 47 11.80 18.89 -4.90
C ALA A 47 13.20 18.34 -4.58
N ASN A 48 13.36 17.01 -4.51
CA ASN A 48 14.64 16.37 -4.19
C ASN A 48 15.68 16.54 -5.31
N SER A 49 15.23 16.65 -6.55
CA SER A 49 16.10 16.75 -7.73
C SER A 49 16.43 18.19 -8.13
N ARG A 50 16.00 19.18 -7.34
CA ARG A 50 16.23 20.60 -7.66
C ARG A 50 17.72 20.93 -7.74
N PRO A 51 18.18 21.75 -8.70
CA PRO A 51 19.58 22.13 -8.80
C PRO A 51 20.04 22.93 -7.56
N PRO A 52 21.34 22.89 -7.21
CA PRO A 52 21.90 23.72 -6.14
C PRO A 52 21.60 25.21 -6.38
N ASN A 53 21.35 25.96 -5.30
CA ASN A 53 21.13 27.40 -5.41
C ASN A 53 22.47 28.09 -5.78
N PRO A 54 22.54 28.84 -6.89
CA PRO A 54 23.78 29.47 -7.35
C PRO A 54 24.18 30.78 -6.61
N GLN A 55 23.51 31.12 -5.50
CA GLN A 55 23.80 32.30 -4.67
C GLN A 55 24.93 32.08 -3.67
#